data_AF-X1IAN3-F1
#
_entry.id   AF-X1IAN3-F1
#
_cell.length_a   1.000
_cell.length_b   1.000
_cell.length_c   1.000
_cell.angle_alpha   90.00
_cell.angle_beta   90.00
_cell.angle_gamma   90.00
#
_symmetry.space_group_name_H-M   'P 1'
#
loop_
_entity.id
_entity.type
_entity.pdbx_description
1 polymer ?
#
loop_
_entity_poly.entity_id
_entity_poly.type
_entity_poly.pdbx_seq_one_letter_code
_entity_poly.pdbx_strand_id
1 'polypeptide(L)'
;VDARRLADLTMELRQLPEKVQQVLDNEGKIKEYASYLAKYEDVFFIGRGINFPVALEGALKLKEISYIHAEGYAAGELKHGP
;
A
#
# COMPACT_ATOMS: atom_id res chain seq x y z
N VAL A 1 -14.03 18.54 16.49
CA VAL A 1 -14.50 17.49 15.55
C VAL A 1 -16.03 17.47 15.67
N ASP A 2 -16.77 17.60 14.56
CA ASP A 2 -18.23 17.56 14.57
C ASP A 2 -18.74 16.17 14.98
N ALA A 3 -19.81 16.09 15.77
CA ALA A 3 -20.41 14.85 16.25
C ALA A 3 -20.85 13.94 15.10
N ARG A 4 -21.32 14.53 13.99
CA ARG A 4 -21.65 13.79 12.77
C ARG A 4 -20.42 13.11 12.17
N ARG A 5 -19.33 13.88 11.98
CA ARG A 5 -18.07 13.34 11.47
C ARG A 5 -17.48 12.25 12.35
N LEU A 6 -17.62 12.34 13.67
CA LEU A 6 -17.16 11.29 14.59
C LEU A 6 -17.98 10.01 14.43
N ALA A 7 -19.31 10.12 14.28
CA ALA A 7 -20.19 8.98 14.04
C ALA A 7 -19.85 8.28 12.72
N ASP A 8 -19.62 9.06 11.65
CA ASP A 8 -19.25 8.53 10.33
C ASP A 8 -17.91 7.78 10.39
N LEU A 9 -16.87 8.37 10.99
CA LEU A 9 -15.57 7.72 11.16
C LEU A 9 -15.66 6.44 12.00
N THR A 10 -16.47 6.46 13.06
CA THR A 10 -16.68 5.27 13.91
C THR A 10 -17.34 4.13 13.11
N MET A 11 -18.31 4.47 12.26
CA MET A 11 -18.95 3.50 11.38
C MET A 11 -17.98 2.93 10.35
N GLU A 12 -17.16 3.78 9.71
CA GLU A 12 -16.15 3.33 8.75
C GLU A 12 -15.10 2.42 9.39
N LEU A 13 -14.64 2.73 10.60
CA LEU A 13 -13.71 1.90 11.35
C LEU A 13 -14.31 0.52 11.69
N ARG A 14 -15.61 0.46 12.03
CA ARG A 14 -16.30 -0.81 12.28
C ARG A 14 -16.42 -1.69 11.04
N GLN A 15 -16.39 -1.10 9.84
CA GLN A 15 -16.40 -1.83 8.57
C GLN A 15 -15.01 -2.30 8.13
N LEU A 16 -13.93 -1.86 8.79
CA LEU A 16 -12.56 -2.25 8.39
C LEU A 16 -12.34 -3.76 8.35
N PRO A 17 -12.80 -4.58 9.32
CA PRO A 17 -12.58 -6.03 9.27
C PRO A 17 -13.12 -6.68 8.00
N GLU A 18 -14.31 -6.27 7.56
CA GLU A 18 -14.92 -6.77 6.31
C GLU A 18 -14.13 -6.31 5.09
N LYS A 19 -13.71 -5.04 5.04
CA LYS A 19 -12.88 -4.51 3.94
C LYS A 19 -11.53 -5.22 3.86
N VAL A 20 -10.92 -5.54 5.01
CA VAL A 20 -9.68 -6.33 5.07
C VAL A 20 -9.94 -7.74 4.55
N GLN A 21 -11.04 -8.38 4.95
CA GLN A 21 -11.41 -9.71 4.45
C GLN A 21 -11.57 -9.70 2.92
N GLN A 22 -12.25 -8.69 2.36
CA GLN A 22 -12.38 -8.55 0.90
C GLN A 22 -11.02 -8.45 0.19
N VAL A 23 -10.02 -7.80 0.79
CA VAL A 23 -8.65 -7.78 0.24
C VAL A 23 -8.01 -9.16 0.32
N LEU A 24 -8.15 -9.87 1.44
CA LEU A 24 -7.60 -11.21 1.64
C LEU A 24 -8.24 -12.25 0.69
N ASP A 25 -9.54 -12.13 0.40
CA ASP A 25 -10.26 -13.00 -0.53
C ASP A 25 -9.71 -12.90 -1.99
N ASN A 26 -8.92 -11.85 -2.28
CA ASN A 26 -8.23 -11.67 -3.56
C ASN A 26 -6.81 -12.27 -3.59
N GLU A 27 -6.45 -13.17 -2.67
CA GLU A 27 -5.12 -13.79 -2.55
C GLU A 27 -4.57 -14.30 -3.89
N GLY A 28 -5.39 -14.98 -4.69
CA GLY A 28 -4.96 -15.54 -5.98
C GLY A 28 -4.38 -14.47 -6.92
N LYS A 29 -5.05 -13.32 -7.02
CA LYS A 29 -4.61 -12.19 -7.85
C LYS A 29 -3.37 -11.50 -7.27
N ILE A 30 -3.29 -11.40 -5.94
CA ILE A 30 -2.09 -10.88 -5.25
C ILE A 30 -0.88 -11.78 -5.55
N LYS A 31 -1.06 -13.11 -5.56
CA LYS A 31 -0.02 -14.08 -5.88
C LYS A 31 0.45 -13.97 -7.34
N GLU A 32 -0.46 -13.72 -8.28
CA GLU A 32 -0.10 -13.44 -9.68
C GLU A 32 0.79 -12.19 -9.79
N TYR A 33 0.42 -11.09 -9.12
CA TYR A 33 1.23 -9.88 -9.08
C TYR A 33 2.58 -10.10 -8.39
N ALA A 34 2.63 -10.84 -7.28
CA ALA A 34 3.88 -11.18 -6.61
C ALA A 34 4.82 -11.99 -7.52
N SER A 35 4.26 -12.96 -8.26
CA SER A 35 5.03 -13.78 -9.21
C SER A 35 5.57 -12.98 -10.39
N TYR A 36 4.86 -11.93 -10.80
CA TYR A 36 5.34 -10.98 -11.79
C TYR A 36 6.46 -10.10 -11.23
N LEU A 37 6.27 -9.53 -10.04
CA LEU A 37 7.23 -8.63 -9.38
C LEU A 37 8.54 -9.34 -9.00
N ALA A 38 8.48 -10.64 -8.67
CA ALA A 38 9.66 -11.43 -8.31
C ALA A 38 10.71 -11.57 -9.44
N LYS A 39 10.40 -11.12 -10.66
CA LYS A 39 11.31 -11.12 -11.82
C LYS A 39 12.16 -9.85 -11.91
N TYR A 40 11.92 -8.87 -11.04
CA TYR A 40 12.59 -7.57 -11.06
C TYR A 40 13.51 -7.44 -9.85
N GLU A 41 14.68 -6.83 -10.07
CA GLU A 41 15.64 -6.53 -9.01
C GLU A 41 15.29 -5.24 -8.26
N ASP A 42 14.65 -4.29 -8.95
CA ASP A 42 14.26 -2.97 -8.43
C ASP A 42 12.74 -2.74 -8.55
N VAL A 43 12.11 -2.25 -7.47
CA VAL A 43 10.68 -1.94 -7.41
C VAL A 43 10.42 -0.60 -6.73
N PHE A 44 9.75 0.31 -7.43
CA PHE A 44 9.31 1.60 -6.88
C PHE A 44 7.84 1.57 -6.45
N PHE A 45 7.58 1.90 -5.19
CA PHE A 45 6.22 2.13 -4.66
C PHE A 45 5.91 3.62 -4.68
N ILE A 46 4.81 4.02 -5.32
CA ILE A 46 4.50 5.44 -5.51
C ILE A 46 3.20 5.78 -4.78
N GLY A 47 3.24 6.79 -3.91
CA GLY A 47 2.08 7.24 -3.14
C GLY A 47 1.93 8.76 -3.12
N ARG A 48 0.69 9.25 -2.94
CA ARG A 48 0.40 10.69 -2.79
C ARG A 48 -0.48 10.93 -1.57
N GLY A 49 -0.24 12.03 -0.86
CA GLY A 49 -1.02 12.40 0.32
C GLY A 49 -0.99 11.28 1.37
N ILE A 50 -2.15 10.83 1.82
CA ILE A 50 -2.28 9.76 2.81
C ILE A 50 -1.72 8.41 2.33
N ASN A 51 -1.55 8.21 1.02
CA ASN A 51 -1.01 6.97 0.47
C ASN A 51 0.53 6.96 0.40
N PHE A 52 1.20 8.09 0.64
CA PHE A 52 2.67 8.12 0.64
C PHE A 52 3.26 7.23 1.76
N PRO A 53 2.79 7.29 3.01
CA PRO A 53 3.22 6.35 4.05
C PRO A 53 2.93 4.89 3.70
N VAL A 54 1.83 4.62 2.99
CA VAL A 54 1.48 3.25 2.54
C VAL A 54 2.49 2.75 1.49
N ALA A 55 2.93 3.62 0.58
CA ALA A 55 3.97 3.29 -0.39
C ALA A 55 5.33 3.00 0.29
N LEU A 56 5.69 3.78 1.31
CA LEU A 56 6.90 3.52 2.12
C LEU A 56 6.84 2.17 2.82
N GLU A 57 5.71 1.84 3.45
CA GLU A 57 5.53 0.56 4.14
C GLU A 57 5.59 -0.62 3.17
N GLY A 58 4.95 -0.51 2.00
CA GLY A 58 5.00 -1.55 0.96
C GLY A 58 6.42 -1.82 0.47
N ALA A 59 7.19 -0.77 0.21
CA ALA A 59 8.60 -0.88 -0.15
C ALA A 59 9.44 -1.53 0.96
N LEU A 60 9.22 -1.11 2.22
CA LEU A 60 9.91 -1.67 3.37
C LEU A 60 9.64 -3.18 3.50
N LYS A 61 8.38 -3.61 3.44
CA LYS A 61 8.02 -5.02 3.56
C LYS A 61 8.62 -5.85 2.42
N LEU A 62 8.56 -5.37 1.18
CA LEU A 62 9.15 -6.09 0.05
C LEU A 62 10.66 -6.25 0.22
N LYS A 63 11.35 -5.17 0.61
CA LYS A 63 12.80 -5.17 0.87
C LYS A 63 13.20 -6.15 1.99
N GLU A 64 12.47 -6.16 3.10
CA GLU A 64 12.80 -6.97 4.27
C GLU A 64 12.73 -8.49 4.03
N ILE A 65 11.70 -8.96 3.32
CA ILE A 65 11.42 -10.41 3.23
C ILE A 65 11.89 -11.04 1.91
N SER A 66 12.01 -10.24 0.84
CA SER A 66 12.36 -10.76 -0.49
C SER A 66 13.77 -10.40 -0.95
N TYR A 67 14.44 -9.47 -0.27
CA TYR A 67 15.72 -8.87 -0.67
C TYR A 67 15.71 -8.12 -2.02
N ILE A 68 14.54 -7.97 -2.66
CA ILE A 68 14.36 -7.09 -3.81
C ILE A 68 14.65 -5.65 -3.38
N HIS A 69 15.40 -4.90 -4.17
CA HIS A 69 15.63 -3.50 -3.91
C HIS A 69 14.32 -2.73 -4.13
N ALA A 70 13.71 -2.27 -3.04
CA ALA A 70 12.43 -1.57 -3.10
C ALA A 70 12.48 -0.20 -2.41
N GLU A 71 11.91 0.82 -3.04
CA GLU A 71 11.89 2.20 -2.55
C GLU A 71 10.51 2.84 -2.69
N GLY A 72 10.09 3.59 -1.66
CA GLY A 72 8.82 4.31 -1.66
C GLY A 72 9.03 5.79 -1.96
N TYR A 73 8.28 6.32 -2.94
CA TYR A 73 8.38 7.70 -3.42
C TYR A 73 7.06 8.45 -3.32
N ALA A 74 7.17 9.75 -3.03
CA ALA A 74 6.05 10.68 -3.17
C ALA A 74 5.82 10.96 -4.66
N ALA A 75 4.58 10.83 -5.13
CA ALA A 75 4.25 10.93 -6.55
C ALA A 75 4.67 12.27 -7.20
N GLY A 76 4.79 13.34 -6.40
CA GLY A 76 5.23 14.66 -6.89
C GLY A 76 6.73 14.75 -7.23
N GLU A 77 7.54 13.87 -6.65
CA GLU A 77 9.00 13.89 -6.78
C GLU A 77 9.52 13.06 -7.95
N LEU A 78 8.69 12.19 -8.54
CA LEU A 78 9.04 11.34 -9.69
C LEU A 78 9.66 12.10 -10.87
N LYS A 79 9.16 13.32 -11.14
CA LYS A 79 9.65 14.19 -12.23
C LYS A 79 10.94 14.94 -11.88
N HIS A 80 11.34 14.93 -10.62
CA HIS A 80 12.56 15.55 -10.13
C HIS A 80 13.74 14.56 -10.08
N GLY A 81 13.51 13.35 -10.59
CA GLY A 81 14.43 12.22 -10.54
C GLY A 81 14.31 11.46 -9.22
N PRO A 82 14.40 10.12 -9.22
CA PRO A 82 14.93 9.41 -8.08
C PRO A 82 16.43 9.68 -7.90
#